data_AF-A0A9D7HR04-F1
#
_entry.id   AF-A0A9D7HR04-F1
#
_cell.length_a   1.000
_cell.length_b   1.000
_cell.length_c   1.000
_cell.angle_alpha   90.00
_cell.angle_beta   90.00
_cell.angle_gamma   90.00
#
_symmetry.space_group_name_H-M   'P 1'
#
loop_
_entity.id
_entity.type
_entity.pdbx_description
1 polymer ?
#
loop_
_entity_poly.entity_id
_entity_poly.type
_entity_poly.pdbx_seq_one_letter_code
_entity_poly.pdbx_strand_id
1 'polypeptide(L)' 'MAKKDYQISVAAHVLRYARTSLGLTVEEAATQLDIAQRDLEKLEAGDQQPKISQLRSMAKSTSGR' A
#
# COMPACT_ATOMS: atom_id res chain seq x y z
N MET A 1 -15.00 20.24 -1.93
CA MET A 1 -13.68 20.38 -1.29
C MET A 1 -12.86 19.13 -1.59
N ALA A 2 -11.71 19.24 -2.24
CA ALA A 2 -10.82 18.08 -2.42
C ALA A 2 -10.29 17.65 -1.05
N LYS A 3 -10.45 16.38 -0.68
CA LYS A 3 -9.83 15.84 0.54
C LYS A 3 -8.31 15.89 0.36
N LYS A 4 -7.61 16.65 1.20
CA LYS A 4 -6.16 16.70 1.20
C LYS A 4 -5.61 15.30 1.53
N ASP A 5 -4.76 14.77 0.66
CA ASP A 5 -4.17 13.45 0.79
C ASP A 5 -2.75 13.57 1.32
N TYR A 6 -2.54 13.14 2.57
CA TYR A 6 -1.29 13.34 3.29
C TYR A 6 -0.40 12.11 3.14
N GLN A 7 0.91 12.33 3.15
CA GLN A 7 1.88 11.27 3.39
C GLN A 7 1.98 11.00 4.88
N ILE A 8 2.13 9.74 5.26
CA ILE A 8 2.26 9.32 6.65
C ILE A 8 3.42 8.35 6.81
N SER A 9 4.13 8.44 7.93
CA SER A 9 5.18 7.49 8.26
C SER A 9 4.58 6.14 8.64
N VAL A 10 4.89 5.12 7.86
CA VAL A 10 4.55 3.72 8.17
C VAL A 10 5.82 2.90 8.05
N ALA A 11 6.07 2.02 9.01
CA ALA A 11 7.23 1.15 8.94
C ALA A 11 7.09 0.20 7.75
N ALA A 12 8.11 0.14 6.90
CA ALA A 12 8.07 -0.57 5.62
C ALA A 12 7.70 -2.06 5.77
N HIS A 13 8.19 -2.70 6.86
CA HIS A 13 7.87 -4.09 7.19
C HIS A 13 6.37 -4.32 7.45
N VAL A 14 5.61 -3.31 7.90
CA VAL A 14 4.16 -3.41 8.11
C VAL A 14 3.43 -3.53 6.78
N LEU A 15 3.81 -2.72 5.79
CA LEU A 15 3.20 -2.78 4.45
C LEU A 15 3.47 -4.12 3.78
N ARG A 16 4.73 -4.57 3.82
CA ARG A 16 5.13 -5.87 3.30
C ARG A 16 4.40 -7.01 3.99
N TYR A 17 4.34 -7.00 5.32
CA TYR A 17 3.64 -8.02 6.10
C TYR A 17 2.16 -8.09 5.73
N ALA A 18 1.49 -6.93 5.63
CA ALA A 18 0.09 -6.85 5.23
C ALA A 18 -0.13 -7.52 3.88
N ARG A 19 0.67 -7.18 2.86
CA ARG A 19 0.58 -7.81 1.53
C ARG A 19 0.80 -9.33 1.59
N THR A 20 1.88 -9.77 2.22
CA THR A 20 2.22 -11.20 2.26
C THR A 20 1.21 -12.02 3.07
N SER A 21 0.58 -11.43 4.09
CA SER A 21 -0.48 -12.08 4.87
C SER A 21 -1.74 -12.37 4.04
N LEU A 22 -1.92 -11.66 2.93
CA LEU A 22 -3.00 -11.87 1.98
C LEU A 22 -2.61 -12.87 0.87
N GLY A 23 -1.37 -13.33 0.82
CA GLY A 23 -0.87 -14.20 -0.25
C GLY A 23 -0.62 -13.49 -1.58
N LEU A 24 -0.55 -12.16 -1.59
CA LEU A 24 -0.39 -11.37 -2.82
C LEU A 24 1.09 -11.18 -3.19
N THR A 25 1.38 -11.30 -4.48
CA THR A 25 2.62 -10.79 -5.09
C THR A 25 2.64 -9.25 -5.08
N VAL A 26 3.81 -8.66 -5.31
CA VAL A 26 3.95 -7.20 -5.42
C VAL A 26 3.14 -6.67 -6.61
N GLU A 27 3.15 -7.39 -7.74
CA GLU A 27 2.40 -7.02 -8.94
C GLU A 27 0.89 -7.01 -8.66
N GLU A 28 0.32 -8.09 -8.12
CA GLU A 28 -1.12 -8.19 -7.82
C GLU A 28 -1.57 -7.09 -6.84
N ALA A 29 -0.78 -6.83 -5.80
CA ALA A 29 -1.08 -5.78 -4.84
C ALA A 29 -1.01 -4.39 -5.49
N ALA A 30 -0.01 -4.13 -6.32
CA ALA A 30 0.12 -2.87 -7.04
C ALA A 30 -1.05 -2.64 -8.01
N THR A 31 -1.49 -3.68 -8.72
CA THR A 31 -2.69 -3.66 -9.56
C THR A 31 -3.94 -3.35 -8.75
N GLN A 32 -4.14 -3.99 -7.58
CA GLN A 32 -5.28 -3.70 -6.71
C GLN A 32 -5.29 -2.27 -6.17
N LEU A 33 -4.10 -1.68 -6.01
CA LEU A 33 -3.92 -0.31 -5.50
C LEU A 33 -3.91 0.75 -6.59
N ASP A 34 -3.97 0.35 -7.87
CA ASP A 34 -3.84 1.22 -9.03
C ASP A 34 -2.55 2.08 -8.98
N ILE A 35 -1.43 1.43 -8.66
CA ILE A 35 -0.09 2.04 -8.65
C ILE A 35 0.90 1.17 -9.44
N ALA A 36 2.04 1.75 -9.82
CA ALA A 36 3.10 0.98 -10.44
C ALA A 36 3.76 0.04 -9.42
N GLN A 37 4.13 -1.17 -9.87
CA GLN A 37 4.85 -2.15 -9.03
C GLN A 37 6.08 -1.54 -8.35
N ARG A 38 6.90 -0.79 -9.11
CA ARG A 38 8.09 -0.08 -8.60
C ARG A 38 7.77 0.88 -7.46
N ASP A 39 6.58 1.46 -7.45
CA ASP A 39 6.18 2.40 -6.40
C ASP A 39 5.79 1.63 -5.13
N LEU A 40 5.13 0.48 -5.26
CA LEU A 40 4.88 -0.42 -4.14
C LEU A 40 6.19 -0.96 -3.54
N GLU A 41 7.17 -1.31 -4.37
CA GLU A 41 8.49 -1.76 -3.92
C GLU A 41 9.19 -0.69 -3.07
N LYS A 42 9.16 0.58 -3.50
CA LYS A 42 9.70 1.70 -2.71
C LYS A 42 8.98 1.92 -1.39
N LEU A 43 7.65 1.73 -1.36
CA LEU A 43 6.87 1.79 -0.13
C LEU A 43 7.29 0.66 0.83
N GLU A 44 7.43 -0.57 0.34
CA GLU A 44 7.83 -1.74 1.13
C GLU A 44 9.32 -1.77 1.50
N ALA A 45 10.16 -1.00 0.80
CA ALA A 45 11.56 -0.74 1.16
C ALA A 45 11.70 0.41 2.17
N GLY A 46 10.69 1.29 2.29
CA GLY A 46 10.75 2.49 3.13
C GLY A 46 11.40 3.69 2.45
N ASP A 47 11.75 3.57 1.16
CA ASP A 47 12.28 4.65 0.33
C ASP A 47 11.24 5.73 0.02
N GLN A 48 9.95 5.38 0.17
CA GLN A 48 8.83 6.29 -0.01
C GLN A 48 7.80 6.12 1.10
N GLN A 49 7.21 7.24 1.53
CA GLN A 49 6.10 7.22 2.47
C GLN A 49 4.75 7.08 1.75
N PRO A 50 3.85 6.19 2.23
CA PRO A 50 2.55 6.02 1.63
C PRO A 50 1.66 7.23 1.89
N LYS A 51 0.71 7.46 0.98
CA LYS A 51 -0.41 8.37 1.21
C LYS A 51 -1.52 7.68 1.99
N ILE A 52 -2.31 8.45 2.73
CA ILE A 52 -3.46 7.90 3.47
C ILE A 52 -4.47 7.24 2.51
N SER A 53 -4.66 7.78 1.29
CA SER A 53 -5.47 7.13 0.25
C SER A 53 -5.01 5.70 -0.06
N GLN A 54 -3.70 5.48 -0.23
CA GLN A 54 -3.12 4.16 -0.52
C GLN A 54 -3.34 3.19 0.64
N LEU A 55 -3.11 3.62 1.88
CA LEU A 55 -3.37 2.79 3.07
C LEU A 55 -4.84 2.37 3.18
N ARG A 56 -5.77 3.27 2.84
CA ARG A 56 -7.20 2.95 2.82
C ARG A 56 -7.54 1.94 1.74
N SER A 57 -6.94 2.05 0.55
CA SER A 57 -7.13 1.07 -0.52
C SER A 57 -6.62 -0.30 -0.11
N MET A 58 -5.43 -0.38 0.51
CA MET A 58 -4.87 -1.64 1.05
C MET A 58 -5.82 -2.28 2.06
N ALA A 59 -6.32 -1.50 3.02
CA ALA A 59 -7.25 -1.99 4.04
C ALA A 59 -8.57 -2.51 3.45
N LYS A 60 -9.13 -1.82 2.45
CA LYS A 60 -10.37 -2.26 1.78
C LYS A 60 -10.19 -3.59 1.05
N SER A 61 -9.05 -3.80 0.38
CA SER A 61 -8.75 -5.09 -0.25
C SER A 61 -8.66 -6.24 0.76
N THR A 62 -8.38 -5.94 2.03
CA THR A 62 -8.27 -6.97 3.10
C THR A 62 -9.59 -7.35 3.76
N SER A 63 -10.60 -6.47 3.76
CA SER A 63 -11.87 -6.67 4.49
C SER A 63 -12.95 -7.43 3.70
N GLY A 64 -12.67 -7.93 2.51
CA GLY A 64 -13.62 -8.65 1.65
C GLY A 64 -13.71 -10.17 1.87
N ARG A 65 -13.23 -10.69 3.01
CA ARG A 65 -13.31 -12.11 3.39
C ARG A 65 -14.17 -12.31 4.62
#